data_AF-A0A7Y7ZFP3-F1
#
_entry.id   AF-A0A7Y7ZFP3-F1
#
_cell.length_a   1.000
_cell.length_b   1.000
_cell.length_c   1.000
_cell.angle_alpha   90.00
_cell.angle_beta   90.00
_cell.angle_gamma   90.00
#
_symmetry.space_group_name_H-M   'P 1'
#
loop_
_entity.id
_entity.type
_entity.pdbx_description
1 polymer ?
#
loop_
_entity_poly.entity_id
_entity_poly.type
_entity_poly.pdbx_seq_one_letter_code
_entity_poly.pdbx_strand_id
1 'polypeptide(L)'
;MMEMIFERLEQALKGNTQHLAELQKLRGARDVGEEVAVDLLGFTTKLQSMSIVDDALAGSIRIDLLFVQPVDALPEEPTQPVQQANPLQSEGRPMDKNGMVWLLDQTIKDLQRQKATEFRSRLFGECLAVHKTLVLIGWLDAAEAETLYLQIVEAHHRALEQCLHAGEVISPDVLRKEAFRKRQAEQRQPVSFGEVRTGN
;
A
#
# COMPACT_ATOMS: atom_id res chain seq x y z
N MET A 1 -10.61 -16.68 12.40
CA MET A 1 -10.27 -15.31 11.98
C MET A 1 -11.36 -14.32 12.39
N MET A 2 -12.62 -14.54 12.00
CA MET A 2 -13.71 -13.62 12.34
C MET A 2 -14.02 -13.52 13.85
N GLU A 3 -13.95 -14.62 14.63
CA GLU A 3 -14.06 -14.56 16.11
C GLU A 3 -13.01 -13.62 16.74
N MET A 4 -11.77 -13.68 16.26
CA MET A 4 -10.67 -12.85 16.77
C MET A 4 -10.92 -11.35 16.51
N ILE A 5 -11.61 -11.00 15.43
CA ILE A 5 -12.02 -9.63 15.13
C ILE A 5 -13.05 -9.15 16.16
N PHE A 6 -14.06 -9.98 16.46
CA PHE A 6 -15.06 -9.67 17.48
C PHE A 6 -14.43 -9.50 18.86
N GLU A 7 -13.55 -10.40 19.30
CA GLU A 7 -12.87 -10.31 20.59
C GLU A 7 -12.04 -9.03 20.74
N ARG A 8 -11.32 -8.64 19.69
CA ARG A 8 -10.51 -7.41 19.68
C ARG A 8 -11.38 -6.15 19.73
N LEU A 9 -12.51 -6.15 19.03
CA LEU A 9 -13.48 -5.05 19.09
C LEU A 9 -14.17 -5.00 20.46
N GLU A 10 -14.56 -6.13 21.04
CA GLU A 10 -15.14 -6.20 22.39
C GLU A 10 -14.18 -5.64 23.45
N GLN A 11 -12.89 -5.99 23.34
CA GLN A 11 -11.86 -5.46 24.24
C GLN A 11 -11.71 -3.94 24.12
N ALA A 12 -11.72 -3.40 22.89
CA ALA A 12 -11.58 -1.98 22.66
C ALA A 12 -12.83 -1.16 23.03
N LEU A 13 -14.00 -1.79 22.97
CA LEU A 13 -15.29 -1.18 23.35
C LEU A 13 -15.61 -1.35 24.84
N LYS A 14 -14.70 -1.89 25.65
CA LYS A 14 -14.89 -2.11 27.08
C LYS A 14 -15.13 -0.76 27.79
N GLY A 15 -16.40 -0.50 28.13
CA GLY A 15 -16.85 0.78 28.71
C GLY A 15 -17.82 1.57 27.83
N ASN A 16 -18.04 1.15 26.58
CA ASN A 16 -19.00 1.76 25.66
C ASN A 16 -20.17 0.81 25.37
N THR A 17 -21.17 0.84 26.25
CA THR A 17 -22.31 -0.10 26.25
C THR A 17 -23.14 -0.03 24.97
N GLN A 18 -23.24 1.15 24.34
CA GLN A 18 -23.98 1.34 23.10
C GLN A 18 -23.34 0.59 21.93
N HIS A 19 -22.03 0.76 21.74
CA HIS A 19 -21.33 0.10 20.64
C HIS A 19 -21.05 -1.38 20.89
N LEU A 20 -20.96 -1.80 22.16
CA LEU A 20 -20.95 -3.23 22.51
C LEU A 20 -22.26 -3.91 22.10
N ALA A 21 -23.42 -3.28 22.31
CA ALA A 21 -24.70 -3.82 21.88
C ALA A 21 -24.83 -3.90 20.35
N GLU A 22 -24.27 -2.92 19.63
CA GLU A 22 -24.21 -2.92 18.15
C GLU A 22 -23.30 -4.06 17.64
N LEU A 23 -22.13 -4.26 18.26
CA LEU A 23 -21.22 -5.37 17.95
C LEU A 23 -21.84 -6.75 18.24
N GLN A 24 -22.58 -6.89 19.35
CA GLN A 24 -23.28 -8.14 19.69
C GLN A 24 -24.38 -8.49 18.70
N LYS A 25 -25.06 -7.50 18.10
CA LYS A 25 -26.03 -7.73 17.02
C LYS A 25 -25.35 -8.30 15.78
N LEU A 26 -24.20 -7.76 15.40
CA LEU A 26 -23.40 -8.28 14.29
C LEU A 26 -22.87 -9.69 14.57
N ARG A 27 -22.53 -9.98 15.83
CA ARG A 27 -22.14 -11.34 16.24
C ARG A 27 -23.30 -12.32 16.11
N GLY A 28 -24.49 -11.92 16.58
CA GLY A 28 -25.72 -12.69 16.43
C GLY A 28 -26.07 -12.98 14.97
N ALA A 29 -26.02 -11.96 14.10
CA ALA A 29 -26.24 -12.10 12.66
C ALA A 29 -25.30 -13.14 12.01
N ARG A 30 -24.03 -13.13 12.41
CA ARG A 30 -23.06 -14.13 11.96
C ARG A 30 -23.38 -15.54 12.44
N ASP A 31 -23.81 -15.69 13.70
CA ASP A 31 -24.12 -17.01 14.27
C ASP A 31 -25.32 -17.67 13.57
N VAL A 32 -26.21 -16.88 12.96
CA VAL A 32 -27.29 -17.35 12.06
C VAL A 32 -26.86 -17.51 10.59
N GLY A 33 -25.59 -17.26 10.28
CA GLY A 33 -25.00 -17.48 8.95
C GLY A 33 -25.06 -16.27 8.01
N GLU A 34 -25.36 -15.07 8.50
CA GLU A 34 -25.33 -13.86 7.67
C GLU A 34 -23.89 -13.38 7.39
N GLU A 35 -23.70 -12.77 6.22
CA GLU A 35 -22.41 -12.19 5.83
C GLU A 35 -22.22 -10.81 6.47
N VAL A 36 -21.46 -10.77 7.55
CA VAL A 36 -21.28 -9.56 8.36
C VAL A 36 -20.00 -8.77 8.09
N ALA A 37 -19.20 -9.19 7.09
CA ALA A 37 -17.87 -8.63 6.85
C ALA A 37 -17.93 -7.15 6.43
N VAL A 38 -18.88 -6.80 5.56
CA VAL A 38 -19.12 -5.41 5.11
C VAL A 38 -19.64 -4.55 6.27
N ASP A 39 -20.56 -5.08 7.07
CA ASP A 39 -21.11 -4.37 8.22
C ASP A 39 -20.07 -4.13 9.31
N LEU A 40 -19.20 -5.11 9.58
CA LEU A 40 -18.06 -4.96 10.48
C LEU A 40 -17.05 -3.92 9.98
N LEU A 41 -16.85 -3.83 8.67
CA LEU A 41 -15.99 -2.82 8.06
C LEU A 41 -16.57 -1.40 8.25
N GLY A 42 -17.87 -1.25 8.00
CA GLY A 42 -18.60 0.00 8.24
C GLY A 42 -18.58 0.38 9.72
N PHE A 43 -18.83 -0.58 10.60
CA PHE A 43 -18.79 -0.40 12.06
C PHE A 43 -17.40 0.03 12.55
N THR A 44 -16.33 -0.64 12.11
CA THR A 44 -14.94 -0.29 12.47
C THR A 44 -14.58 1.12 11.99
N THR A 45 -15.05 1.51 10.81
CA THR A 45 -14.83 2.85 10.24
C THR A 45 -15.55 3.93 11.03
N LYS A 46 -16.79 3.65 11.45
CA LYS A 46 -17.56 4.52 12.35
C LYS A 46 -16.83 4.71 13.68
N LEU A 47 -16.36 3.63 14.32
CA LEU A 47 -15.62 3.72 15.58
C LEU A 47 -14.33 4.52 15.45
N GLN A 48 -13.60 4.38 14.35
CA GLN A 48 -12.40 5.18 14.07
C GLN A 48 -12.74 6.67 13.93
N SER A 49 -13.81 7.01 13.18
CA SER A 49 -14.24 8.41 13.01
C SER A 49 -14.66 9.08 14.32
N MET A 50 -15.07 8.29 15.32
CA MET A 50 -15.44 8.73 16.65
C MET A 50 -14.24 8.70 17.64
N SER A 51 -13.04 8.34 17.18
CA SER A 51 -11.84 8.17 18.00
C SER A 51 -12.01 7.17 19.17
N ILE A 52 -12.91 6.20 19.02
CA ILE A 52 -13.17 5.15 20.02
C ILE A 52 -12.14 4.02 19.91
N VAL A 53 -11.71 3.73 18.68
CA VAL A 53 -10.59 2.83 18.39
C VAL A 53 -9.48 3.63 17.72
N ASP A 54 -8.24 3.29 18.06
CA ASP A 54 -7.07 3.91 17.44
C ASP A 54 -6.85 3.43 15.99
N ASP A 55 -6.06 4.19 15.24
CA ASP A 55 -5.77 3.94 13.83
C ASP A 55 -5.06 2.60 13.60
N ALA A 56 -4.28 2.12 14.57
CA ALA A 56 -3.53 0.87 14.44
C ALA A 56 -4.47 -0.34 14.57
N LEU A 57 -5.39 -0.30 15.52
CA LEU A 57 -6.42 -1.32 15.73
C LEU A 57 -7.41 -1.32 14.55
N ALA A 58 -7.92 -0.16 14.15
CA ALA A 58 -8.83 -0.04 13.02
C ALA A 58 -8.17 -0.52 11.72
N GLY A 59 -6.91 -0.16 11.48
CA GLY A 59 -6.13 -0.61 10.32
C GLY A 59 -5.93 -2.12 10.31
N SER A 60 -5.59 -2.72 11.45
CA SER A 60 -5.39 -4.17 11.54
C SER A 60 -6.70 -4.96 11.35
N ILE A 61 -7.83 -4.50 11.89
CA ILE A 61 -9.13 -5.14 11.70
C ILE A 61 -9.56 -5.08 10.23
N ARG A 62 -9.34 -3.95 9.55
CA ARG A 62 -9.61 -3.82 8.11
C ARG A 62 -8.84 -4.83 7.28
N ILE A 63 -7.55 -5.01 7.59
CA ILE A 63 -6.71 -6.02 6.92
C ILE A 63 -7.29 -7.42 7.15
N ASP A 64 -7.64 -7.78 8.38
CA ASP A 64 -8.20 -9.09 8.69
C ASP A 64 -9.54 -9.33 7.97
N LEU A 65 -10.40 -8.31 7.84
CA LEU A 65 -11.67 -8.41 7.13
C LEU A 65 -11.50 -8.67 5.63
N LEU A 66 -10.42 -8.19 5.00
CA LEU A 66 -10.11 -8.49 3.58
C LEU A 66 -9.84 -9.97 3.34
N PHE A 67 -9.40 -10.72 4.36
CA PHE A 67 -9.15 -12.15 4.26
C PHE A 67 -10.38 -13.01 4.61
N VAL A 68 -11.49 -12.39 5.03
CA VAL A 68 -12.74 -13.09 5.35
C VAL A 68 -13.83 -12.85 4.30
N GLN A 69 -13.74 -11.79 3.49
CA GLN A 69 -14.69 -11.61 2.38
C GLN A 69 -14.47 -12.67 1.29
N PRO A 70 -15.54 -13.33 0.81
CA PRO A 70 -15.45 -14.11 -0.41
C PRO A 70 -15.09 -13.17 -1.57
N VAL A 71 -14.21 -13.65 -2.45
CA VAL A 71 -13.64 -12.90 -3.59
C VAL A 71 -14.70 -12.37 -4.58
N ASP A 72 -15.96 -12.82 -4.44
CA ASP A 72 -17.06 -12.51 -5.36
C ASP A 72 -18.00 -11.38 -4.91
N ALA A 73 -17.79 -10.76 -3.73
CA ALA A 73 -18.67 -9.71 -3.20
C ALA A 73 -18.15 -8.27 -3.40
N LEU A 74 -17.53 -7.98 -4.54
CA LEU A 74 -17.28 -6.59 -4.93
C LEU A 74 -18.55 -6.00 -5.55
N PRO A 75 -19.07 -4.86 -5.04
CA PRO A 75 -20.22 -4.19 -5.63
C PRO A 75 -19.89 -3.75 -7.07
N GLU A 76 -20.86 -3.94 -7.97
CA GLU A 76 -20.81 -3.49 -9.36
C GLU A 76 -20.29 -2.05 -9.45
N GLU A 77 -19.29 -1.85 -10.30
CA GLU A 77 -18.59 -0.58 -10.48
C GLU A 77 -19.58 0.57 -10.78
N PRO A 78 -19.53 1.71 -10.06
CA PRO A 78 -20.16 2.91 -10.56
C PRO A 78 -19.38 3.35 -11.80
N THR A 79 -20.08 3.38 -12.93
CA THR A 79 -19.63 3.93 -14.22
C THR A 79 -18.88 5.26 -14.03
N GLN A 80 -17.56 5.22 -14.13
CA GLN A 80 -16.68 6.38 -14.28
C GLN A 80 -15.57 6.07 -15.32
N PRO A 81 -15.08 7.10 -16.02
CA PRO A 81 -14.67 6.98 -17.41
C PRO A 81 -13.29 6.35 -17.54
N VAL A 82 -13.20 5.43 -18.52
CA VAL A 82 -11.98 4.88 -19.14
C VAL A 82 -10.77 4.85 -18.19
N GLN A 83 -10.76 3.83 -17.32
CA GLN A 83 -9.54 3.33 -16.71
C GLN A 83 -8.49 3.17 -17.82
N GLN A 84 -7.47 4.03 -17.86
CA GLN A 84 -6.26 3.71 -18.60
C GLN A 84 -5.70 2.44 -17.98
N ALA A 85 -5.63 1.41 -18.82
CA ALA A 85 -5.36 0.02 -18.49
C ALA A 85 -4.41 -0.14 -17.30
N ASN A 86 -4.89 -0.80 -16.26
CA ASN A 86 -4.08 -1.28 -15.16
C ASN A 86 -2.99 -2.20 -15.78
N PRO A 87 -1.69 -1.87 -15.71
CA PRO A 87 -0.66 -2.65 -16.40
C PRO A 87 -0.57 -4.10 -15.89
N LEU A 88 -1.11 -4.36 -14.70
CA LEU A 88 -1.26 -5.68 -14.09
C LEU A 88 -2.39 -6.54 -14.68
N GLN A 89 -3.31 -5.96 -15.46
CA GLN A 89 -4.42 -6.67 -16.13
C GLN A 89 -4.16 -6.96 -17.61
N SER A 90 -2.98 -6.64 -18.13
CA SER A 90 -2.64 -6.99 -19.52
C SER A 90 -2.38 -8.49 -19.66
N GLU A 91 -3.37 -9.21 -20.18
CA GLU A 91 -3.27 -10.62 -20.57
C GLU A 91 -2.01 -10.83 -21.42
N GLY A 92 -1.13 -11.74 -20.98
CA GLY A 92 0.02 -12.19 -21.78
C GLY A 92 1.40 -11.71 -21.37
N ARG A 93 1.58 -11.00 -20.24
CA ARG A 93 2.95 -10.78 -19.71
C ARG A 93 3.46 -12.04 -19.02
N PRO A 94 4.72 -12.47 -19.28
CA PRO A 94 5.31 -13.57 -18.53
C PRO A 94 5.41 -13.17 -17.05
N MET A 95 4.70 -13.89 -16.18
CA MET A 95 4.86 -13.82 -14.72
C MET A 95 6.13 -14.55 -14.27
N ASP A 96 7.24 -14.31 -14.96
CA ASP A 96 8.57 -14.77 -14.55
C ASP A 96 9.36 -13.60 -13.96
N LYS A 97 10.54 -13.90 -13.38
CA LYS A 97 11.42 -12.88 -12.77
C LYS A 97 11.67 -11.71 -13.72
N ASN A 98 12.02 -12.01 -14.96
CA ASN A 98 12.43 -11.00 -15.93
C ASN A 98 11.26 -10.10 -16.35
N GLY A 99 10.08 -10.68 -16.57
CA GLY A 99 8.87 -9.93 -16.91
C GLY A 99 8.43 -9.00 -15.79
N MET A 100 8.52 -9.44 -14.53
CA MET A 100 8.14 -8.62 -13.38
C MET A 100 9.18 -7.52 -13.05
N VAL A 101 10.47 -7.80 -13.22
CA VAL A 101 11.52 -6.76 -13.11
C VAL A 101 11.38 -5.72 -14.22
N TRP A 102 11.09 -6.16 -15.45
CA TRP A 102 10.84 -5.24 -16.55
C TRP A 102 9.58 -4.39 -16.31
N LEU A 103 8.50 -4.98 -15.81
CA LEU A 103 7.30 -4.25 -15.42
C LEU A 103 7.64 -3.17 -14.38
N LEU A 104 8.39 -3.52 -13.33
CA LEU A 104 8.82 -2.58 -12.30
C LEU A 104 9.63 -1.42 -12.91
N ASP A 105 10.58 -1.71 -13.81
CA ASP A 105 11.36 -0.69 -14.50
C ASP A 105 10.48 0.26 -15.34
N GLN A 106 9.45 -0.25 -16.02
CA GLN A 106 8.49 0.60 -16.73
C GLN A 106 7.69 1.47 -15.77
N THR A 107 7.19 0.90 -14.67
CA THR A 107 6.43 1.67 -13.66
C THR A 107 7.30 2.74 -13.00
N ILE A 108 8.60 2.49 -12.78
CA ILE A 108 9.57 3.48 -12.29
C ILE A 108 9.71 4.65 -13.28
N LYS A 109 9.82 4.35 -14.58
CA LYS A 109 9.90 5.38 -15.64
C LYS A 109 8.63 6.21 -15.72
N ASP A 110 7.48 5.57 -15.59
CA ASP A 110 6.19 6.27 -15.59
C ASP A 110 6.02 7.13 -14.34
N LEU A 111 6.44 6.63 -13.17
CA LEU A 111 6.49 7.41 -11.93
C LEU A 111 7.34 8.67 -12.12
N GLN A 112 8.55 8.54 -12.68
CA GLN A 112 9.47 9.67 -12.86
C GLN A 112 8.88 10.80 -13.74
N ARG A 113 7.92 10.49 -14.62
CA ARG A 113 7.29 11.46 -15.53
C ARG A 113 6.08 12.17 -14.94
N GLN A 114 5.67 11.82 -13.72
CA GLN A 114 4.45 12.34 -13.13
C GLN A 114 4.59 13.80 -12.70
N LYS A 115 3.56 14.58 -13.04
CA LYS A 115 3.41 16.00 -12.68
C LYS A 115 2.19 16.27 -11.80
N ALA A 116 1.39 15.24 -11.53
CA ALA A 116 0.18 15.31 -10.73
C ALA A 116 0.34 14.46 -9.45
N THR A 117 -0.10 15.00 -8.32
CA THR A 117 0.16 14.43 -6.99
C THR A 117 -0.50 13.06 -6.81
N GLU A 118 -1.72 12.89 -7.32
CA GLU A 118 -2.50 11.66 -7.23
C GLU A 118 -1.80 10.50 -7.95
N PHE A 119 -1.49 10.67 -9.24
CA PHE A 119 -0.84 9.65 -10.06
C PHE A 119 0.57 9.30 -9.56
N ARG A 120 1.34 10.29 -9.10
CA ARG A 120 2.64 10.05 -8.45
C ARG A 120 2.49 9.13 -7.25
N SER A 121 1.54 9.42 -6.37
CA SER A 121 1.36 8.68 -5.12
C SER A 121 0.92 7.24 -5.39
N ARG A 122 0.05 7.04 -6.39
CA ARG A 122 -0.37 5.73 -6.87
C ARG A 122 0.80 4.92 -7.45
N LEU A 123 1.51 5.45 -8.45
CA LEU A 123 2.60 4.75 -9.12
C LEU A 123 3.76 4.44 -8.16
N PHE A 124 4.02 5.32 -7.19
CA PHE A 124 5.00 5.04 -6.15
C PHE A 124 4.59 3.87 -5.25
N GLY A 125 3.32 3.79 -4.86
CA GLY A 125 2.76 2.64 -4.15
C GLY A 125 2.86 1.34 -4.94
N GLU A 126 2.54 1.38 -6.24
CA GLU A 126 2.64 0.25 -7.16
C GLU A 126 4.09 -0.25 -7.29
N CYS A 127 5.07 0.65 -7.47
CA CYS A 127 6.49 0.31 -7.50
C CYS A 127 6.94 -0.43 -6.23
N LEU A 128 6.56 0.08 -5.05
CA LEU A 128 6.93 -0.55 -3.78
C LEU A 128 6.26 -1.91 -3.58
N ALA A 129 5.00 -2.07 -4.01
CA ALA A 129 4.29 -3.34 -3.91
C ALA A 129 4.94 -4.43 -4.79
N VAL A 130 5.28 -4.09 -6.04
CA VAL A 130 5.97 -5.02 -6.95
C VAL A 130 7.36 -5.36 -6.42
N HIS A 131 8.15 -4.35 -6.02
CA HIS A 131 9.47 -4.55 -5.40
C HIS A 131 9.40 -5.49 -4.19
N LYS A 132 8.49 -5.23 -3.23
CA LYS A 132 8.33 -6.07 -2.04
C LYS A 132 7.94 -7.50 -2.41
N THR A 133 7.08 -7.68 -3.40
CA THR A 133 6.67 -9.00 -3.89
C THR A 133 7.87 -9.76 -4.43
N LEU A 134 8.66 -9.13 -5.29
CA LEU A 134 9.88 -9.70 -5.89
C LEU A 134 10.91 -10.13 -4.83
N VAL A 135 11.08 -9.35 -3.76
CA VAL A 135 11.94 -9.70 -2.62
C VAL A 135 11.38 -10.90 -1.85
N LEU A 136 10.08 -10.88 -1.52
CA LEU A 136 9.45 -11.92 -0.70
C LEU A 136 9.46 -13.30 -1.36
N ILE A 137 9.30 -13.35 -2.68
CA ILE A 137 9.36 -14.60 -3.45
C ILE A 137 10.79 -15.04 -3.77
N GLY A 138 11.81 -14.29 -3.32
CA GLY A 138 13.22 -14.62 -3.51
C GLY A 138 13.72 -14.44 -4.95
N TRP A 139 13.05 -13.61 -5.76
CA TRP A 139 13.47 -13.33 -7.13
C TRP A 139 14.54 -12.25 -7.20
N LEU A 140 14.67 -11.42 -6.17
CA LEU A 140 15.76 -10.45 -6.07
C LEU A 140 16.75 -10.89 -5.00
N ASP A 141 18.03 -10.87 -5.34
CA ASP A 141 19.06 -10.90 -4.31
C ASP A 141 19.13 -9.57 -3.55
N ALA A 142 19.93 -9.51 -2.49
CA ALA A 142 20.03 -8.32 -1.65
C ALA A 142 20.51 -7.07 -2.41
N ALA A 143 21.43 -7.23 -3.36
CA ALA A 143 21.99 -6.13 -4.14
C ALA A 143 21.00 -5.64 -5.22
N GLU A 144 20.32 -6.55 -5.90
CA GLU A 144 19.25 -6.24 -6.85
C GLU A 144 18.09 -5.52 -6.14
N ALA A 145 17.68 -6.03 -4.98
CA ALA A 145 16.61 -5.44 -4.18
C ALA A 145 16.95 -4.02 -3.72
N GLU A 146 18.17 -3.81 -3.24
CA GLU A 146 18.61 -2.48 -2.81
C GLU A 146 18.71 -1.51 -3.98
N THR A 147 19.30 -1.93 -5.10
CA THR A 147 19.42 -1.12 -6.32
C THR A 147 18.06 -0.67 -6.83
N LEU A 148 17.10 -1.59 -6.97
CA LEU A 148 15.75 -1.26 -7.44
C LEU A 148 15.02 -0.34 -6.46
N TYR A 149 15.19 -0.55 -5.14
CA TYR A 149 14.60 0.34 -4.13
C TYR A 149 15.13 1.78 -4.26
N LEU A 150 16.44 1.94 -4.45
CA LEU A 150 17.06 3.25 -4.65
C LEU A 150 16.50 3.94 -5.91
N GLN A 151 16.35 3.20 -7.01
CA GLN A 151 15.76 3.73 -8.26
C GLN A 151 14.31 4.20 -8.06
N ILE A 152 13.50 3.45 -7.31
CA ILE A 152 12.11 3.84 -7.00
C ILE A 152 12.08 5.14 -6.19
N VAL A 153 12.92 5.25 -5.15
CA VAL A 153 12.99 6.45 -4.29
C VAL A 153 13.46 7.67 -5.09
N GLU A 154 14.46 7.50 -5.96
CA GLU A 154 14.97 8.58 -6.80
C GLU A 154 13.92 9.04 -7.84
N ALA A 155 13.24 8.11 -8.50
CA ALA A 155 12.17 8.41 -9.44
C ALA A 155 11.02 9.17 -8.76
N HIS A 156 10.60 8.74 -7.56
CA HIS A 156 9.58 9.44 -6.78
C HIS A 156 10.01 10.85 -6.40
N HIS A 157 11.27 11.05 -6.03
CA HIS A 157 11.80 12.36 -5.70
C HIS A 157 11.77 13.31 -6.91
N ARG A 158 12.20 12.85 -8.08
CA ARG A 158 12.12 13.61 -9.33
C ARG A 158 10.68 13.95 -9.71
N ALA A 159 9.74 13.02 -9.48
CA ALA A 159 8.32 13.25 -9.72
C ALA A 159 7.73 14.27 -8.73
N LEU A 160 8.17 14.25 -7.48
CA LEU A 160 7.78 15.22 -6.45
C LEU A 160 8.25 16.64 -6.82
N GLU A 161 9.49 16.80 -7.29
CA GLU A 161 10.00 18.08 -7.79
C GLU A 161 9.18 18.58 -8.99
N GLN A 162 8.82 17.68 -9.91
CA GLN A 162 7.97 18.01 -11.06
C GLN A 162 6.56 18.45 -10.67
N CYS A 163 5.94 17.80 -9.67
CA CYS A 163 4.64 18.21 -9.13
C CYS A 163 4.72 19.62 -8.50
N LEU A 164 5.76 19.88 -7.69
CA LEU A 164 5.99 21.21 -7.11
C LEU A 164 6.15 22.29 -8.19
N HIS A 165 6.92 22.01 -9.25
CA HIS A 165 7.08 22.92 -10.38
C HIS A 165 5.78 23.13 -11.18
N ALA A 166 4.90 22.14 -11.22
CA ALA A 166 3.58 22.25 -11.84
C ALA A 166 2.57 23.04 -10.98
N GLY A 167 2.95 23.44 -9.76
CA GLY A 167 2.09 24.19 -8.84
C GLY A 167 1.13 23.31 -8.02
N GLU A 168 1.36 22.00 -7.99
CA GLU A 168 0.57 21.07 -7.18
C GLU A 168 0.76 21.33 -5.68
N VAL A 169 -0.33 21.25 -4.92
CA VAL A 169 -0.29 21.41 -3.47
C VAL A 169 0.07 20.07 -2.82
N ILE A 170 1.30 19.98 -2.32
CA ILE A 170 1.79 18.80 -1.61
C ILE A 170 1.87 19.13 -0.12
N SER A 171 1.27 18.28 0.72
CA SER A 171 1.30 18.46 2.17
C SER A 171 2.75 18.51 2.71
N PRO A 172 3.07 19.45 3.62
CA PRO A 172 4.38 19.52 4.28
C PRO A 172 4.79 18.22 4.97
N ASP A 173 3.85 17.42 5.46
CA ASP A 173 4.12 16.13 6.10
C ASP A 173 4.66 15.11 5.09
N VAL A 174 4.12 15.12 3.88
CA VAL A 174 4.60 14.27 2.79
C VAL A 174 6.02 14.68 2.41
N LEU A 175 6.28 15.99 2.26
CA LEU A 175 7.62 16.51 1.97
C LEU A 175 8.65 16.09 3.05
N ARG A 176 8.28 16.16 4.33
CA ARG A 176 9.14 15.72 5.45
C ARG A 176 9.43 14.22 5.41
N LYS A 177 8.40 13.40 5.18
CA LYS A 177 8.55 11.94 5.07
C LYS A 177 9.43 11.54 3.89
N GLU A 178 9.26 12.19 2.73
CA GLU A 178 10.06 11.90 1.55
C GLU A 178 11.52 12.37 1.71
N ALA A 179 11.75 13.53 2.34
CA ALA A 179 13.12 13.98 2.65
C ALA A 179 13.83 13.00 3.59
N PHE A 180 13.13 12.45 4.59
CA PHE A 180 13.67 11.42 5.47
C PHE A 180 13.99 10.12 4.71
N ARG A 181 13.07 9.66 3.85
CA ARG A 181 13.26 8.46 3.02
C ARG A 181 14.46 8.59 2.08
N LYS A 182 14.62 9.76 1.45
CA LYS A 182 15.78 10.06 0.59
C LYS A 182 17.10 9.97 1.37
N ARG A 183 17.19 10.59 2.56
CA ARG A 183 18.38 10.49 3.41
C ARG A 183 18.68 9.05 3.83
N GLN A 184 17.65 8.28 4.17
CA GLN A 184 17.82 6.87 4.52
C GLN A 184 18.30 6.04 3.31
N ALA A 185 17.82 6.34 2.11
CA ALA A 185 18.26 5.71 0.87
C ALA A 185 19.73 6.08 0.54
N GLU A 186 20.12 7.35 0.70
CA GLU A 186 21.50 7.81 0.51
C GLU A 186 22.48 7.14 1.50
N GLN A 187 22.07 6.92 2.75
CA GLN A 187 22.86 6.20 3.76
C GLN A 187 22.97 4.70 3.50
N ARG A 188 22.10 4.15 2.66
CA ARG A 188 22.10 2.75 2.22
C ARG A 188 22.91 2.53 0.95
N GLN A 189 23.47 3.59 0.34
CA GLN A 189 24.38 3.38 -0.78
C GLN A 189 25.53 2.45 -0.33
N PRO A 190 25.81 1.37 -1.07
CA PRO A 190 27.01 0.60 -0.81
C PRO A 190 28.20 1.55 -0.96
N VAL A 191 29.08 1.55 0.04
CA VAL A 191 30.40 2.15 -0.06
C VAL A 191 31.01 1.62 -1.36
N SER A 192 31.24 2.53 -2.30
CA SER A 192 31.93 2.27 -3.55
C SER A 192 33.16 1.39 -3.27
N PHE A 193 33.15 0.15 -3.76
CA PHE A 193 34.36 -0.67 -3.73
C PHE A 193 35.43 0.04 -4.54
N GLY A 194 36.57 0.25 -3.89
CA GLY A 194 37.62 1.14 -4.32
C GLY A 194 38.35 0.73 -5.60
N GLU A 195 39.08 1.72 -6.11
CA GLU A 195 40.38 1.61 -6.77
C GLU A 195 40.68 0.29 -7.50
N VAL A 196 40.43 0.27 -8.81
CA VAL A 196 41.29 -0.52 -9.69
C VAL A 196 42.50 0.35 -10.03
N ARG A 197 43.57 0.16 -9.26
CA ARG A 197 44.94 0.47 -9.68
C ARG A 197 45.20 -0.27 -11.00
N THR A 198 45.29 0.45 -12.11
CA THR A 198 46.11 0.04 -13.25
C THR A 198 47.33 0.92 -13.28
N GLY A 199 48.45 0.34 -12.85
CA GLY A 199 49.76 0.92 -13.09
C GLY A 199 50.09 0.92 -14.59
N ASN A 200 50.86 1.92 -14.98
CA ASN A 200 51.81 1.88 -16.08
C ASN A 200 53.09 2.53 -15.58
#